data_AF-A0A7R9VAL9-F1
#
_entry.id   AF-A0A7R9VAL9-F1
#
_cell.length_a   1.000
_cell.length_b   1.000
_cell.length_c   1.000
_cell.angle_alpha   90.00
_cell.angle_beta   90.00
_cell.angle_gamma   90.00
#
_symmetry.space_group_name_H-M   'P 1'
#
loop_
_entity.id
_entity.type
_entity.pdbx_description
1 polymer ?
#
loop_
_entity_poly.entity_id
_entity_poly.type
_entity_poly.pdbx_seq_one_letter_code
_entity_poly.pdbx_strand_id
1 'polypeptide(L)'
;FAMYDTAKGGDSGAGSFTHAGGGESFHKMGCQKVGLAQMFLKFGLNLLLVDVDVMLLRNVMSYFARFPQADILVSSDNLASTLPSGDDGLEMPALAGAPMNIGVMFFRCNEQTWKFVDDWYEHIVATPDLWDQNAFNEMAWEGWDPYVKVHPGNDRIFSGYNGTLWVGVLPVTLFSGGLTFYIQHLYEVQQVVPYAVHATFQYGGNMGKRNRMREAMIFEDSKEYYTGSATCLTLTRRLTMWRDWTCSCRASTPPLAWPGSSTAPSLMTSVPVRWREYTFLENPPCPESVKSSRLTIYTSTVRPAHACVSGQPLCVQQA
;
A
#
# COMPACT_ATOMS: atom_id res chain seq x y z
N PHE A 1 11.33 -11.96 0.26
CA PHE A 1 12.28 -11.98 1.39
C PHE A 1 12.23 -10.62 2.09
N ALA A 2 11.65 -10.53 3.28
CA ALA A 2 11.89 -9.39 4.17
C ALA A 2 13.00 -9.83 5.13
N MET A 3 14.26 -9.46 4.82
CA MET A 3 15.34 -9.66 5.78
C MET A 3 15.15 -8.66 6.92
N TYR A 4 14.61 -9.14 8.04
CA TYR A 4 14.72 -8.45 9.32
C TYR A 4 16.17 -8.53 9.77
N ASP A 5 17.01 -7.60 9.31
CA ASP A 5 18.36 -7.50 9.85
C ASP A 5 18.32 -6.69 11.15
N THR A 6 18.52 -7.39 12.26
CA THR A 6 18.72 -6.79 13.58
C THR A 6 20.21 -6.74 13.95
N ALA A 7 21.13 -7.15 13.06
CA ALA A 7 22.55 -7.19 13.33
C ALA A 7 23.25 -5.89 12.91
N LYS A 8 23.64 -5.09 13.91
CA LYS A 8 24.70 -4.09 13.77
C LYS A 8 26.02 -4.79 13.47
N GLY A 9 26.33 -5.08 12.21
CA GLY A 9 27.62 -5.68 11.85
C GLY A 9 27.66 -6.40 10.52
N GLY A 10 27.29 -5.71 9.44
CA GLY A 10 27.40 -6.21 8.08
C GLY A 10 26.74 -5.21 7.16
N ASP A 11 27.49 -4.24 6.65
CA ASP A 11 26.94 -3.16 5.83
C ASP A 11 26.54 -3.69 4.46
N SER A 12 25.30 -4.17 4.36
CA SER A 12 24.59 -4.50 3.12
C SER A 12 24.05 -3.26 2.41
N GLY A 13 24.32 -2.05 2.92
CA GLY A 13 23.78 -0.80 2.39
C GLY A 13 22.26 -0.63 2.59
N ALA A 14 21.60 -1.57 3.28
CA ALA A 14 20.17 -1.54 3.59
C ALA A 14 19.85 -0.85 4.94
N GLY A 15 20.82 -0.11 5.51
CA GLY A 15 20.80 0.35 6.90
C GLY A 15 19.99 1.63 7.20
N SER A 16 19.36 2.28 6.23
CA SER A 16 18.54 3.48 6.49
C SER A 16 17.14 3.35 5.86
N PHE A 17 16.12 3.44 6.72
CA PHE A 17 14.69 3.23 6.39
C PHE A 17 14.04 4.36 5.55
N THR A 18 14.82 5.06 4.75
CA THR A 18 14.33 6.07 3.79
C THR A 18 14.74 5.67 2.37
N HIS A 19 14.17 4.57 1.87
CA HIS A 19 14.24 4.25 0.46
C HIS A 19 13.23 5.15 -0.27
N ALA A 20 13.61 6.39 -0.55
CA ALA A 20 12.97 7.13 -1.61
C ALA A 20 13.20 6.33 -2.92
N GLY A 21 12.16 6.17 -3.75
CA GLY A 21 12.33 5.49 -5.04
C GLY A 21 13.45 6.15 -5.84
N GLY A 22 14.37 5.35 -6.39
CA GLY A 22 15.49 5.82 -7.23
C GLY A 22 16.80 6.15 -6.51
N GLY A 23 17.04 5.69 -5.28
CA GLY A 23 18.35 5.81 -4.60
C GLY A 23 19.33 4.66 -4.91
N GLU A 24 20.63 4.83 -4.66
CA GLU A 24 21.66 3.80 -4.93
C GLU A 24 21.37 2.45 -4.23
N SER A 25 20.87 2.47 -2.99
CA SER A 25 20.46 1.26 -2.27
C SER A 25 19.23 0.59 -2.89
N PHE A 26 18.33 1.37 -3.49
CA PHE A 26 17.16 0.88 -4.20
C PHE A 26 17.54 0.17 -5.50
N HIS A 27 18.50 0.71 -6.27
CA HIS A 27 19.04 0.03 -7.45
C HIS A 27 19.75 -1.28 -7.10
N LYS A 28 20.57 -1.27 -6.03
CA LYS A 28 21.20 -2.51 -5.51
C LYS A 28 20.15 -3.57 -5.11
N MET A 29 19.04 -3.15 -4.51
CA MET A 29 17.94 -4.05 -4.15
C MET A 29 17.25 -4.64 -5.39
N GLY A 30 17.03 -3.84 -6.44
CA GLY A 30 16.50 -4.31 -7.73
C GLY A 30 17.38 -5.41 -8.35
N CYS A 31 18.70 -5.21 -8.38
CA CYS A 31 19.63 -6.24 -8.87
C CYS A 31 19.55 -7.54 -8.07
N GLN A 32 19.44 -7.47 -6.74
CA GLN A 32 19.27 -8.65 -5.89
C GLN A 32 17.94 -9.37 -6.16
N LYS A 33 16.85 -8.63 -6.35
CA LYS A 33 15.53 -9.16 -6.67
C LYS A 33 15.55 -9.95 -7.98
N VAL A 34 16.11 -9.39 -9.04
CA VAL A 34 16.21 -10.08 -10.35
C VAL A 34 17.20 -11.24 -10.29
N GLY A 35 18.32 -11.11 -9.59
CA GLY A 35 19.28 -12.21 -9.39
C GLY A 35 18.67 -13.42 -8.66
N LEU A 36 17.80 -13.19 -7.67
CA LEU A 36 17.02 -14.27 -7.04
C LEU A 36 16.06 -14.93 -8.04
N ALA A 37 15.38 -14.13 -8.88
CA ALA A 37 14.49 -14.68 -9.89
C ALA A 37 15.23 -15.57 -10.89
N GLN A 38 16.37 -15.10 -11.38
CA GLN A 38 17.28 -15.85 -12.24
C GLN A 38 17.71 -17.17 -11.61
N MET A 39 18.10 -17.15 -10.33
CA MET A 39 18.53 -18.33 -9.59
C MET A 39 17.43 -19.39 -9.49
N PHE A 40 16.21 -19.02 -9.06
CA PHE A 40 15.10 -19.97 -8.91
C PHE A 40 14.66 -20.58 -10.25
N LEU A 41 14.65 -19.78 -11.33
CA LEU A 41 14.34 -20.27 -12.67
C LEU A 41 15.42 -21.25 -13.17
N LYS A 42 16.71 -20.97 -12.91
CA LYS A 42 17.81 -21.90 -13.23
C LYS A 42 17.75 -23.22 -12.45
N PHE A 43 17.07 -23.26 -11.30
CA PHE A 43 16.77 -24.49 -10.56
C PHE A 43 15.58 -25.28 -11.12
N GLY A 44 14.93 -24.84 -12.20
CA GLY A 44 13.80 -25.55 -12.79
C GLY A 44 12.46 -25.26 -12.12
N LEU A 45 12.34 -24.16 -11.35
CA LEU A 45 11.15 -23.83 -10.57
C LEU A 45 10.34 -22.70 -11.20
N ASN A 46 9.01 -22.88 -11.27
CA ASN A 46 8.10 -21.75 -11.47
C ASN A 46 8.24 -20.79 -10.29
N LEU A 47 8.19 -19.48 -10.56
CA LEU A 47 8.45 -18.46 -9.55
C LEU A 47 7.26 -17.51 -9.43
N LEU A 48 6.77 -17.34 -8.19
CA LEU A 48 5.94 -16.21 -7.81
C LEU A 48 6.82 -15.19 -7.10
N LEU A 49 7.05 -14.04 -7.73
CA LEU A 49 7.80 -12.91 -7.18
C LEU A 49 6.80 -11.86 -6.69
N VAL A 50 6.90 -11.50 -5.40
CA VAL A 50 5.96 -10.59 -4.74
C VAL A 50 6.74 -9.62 -3.86
N ASP A 51 6.47 -8.33 -4.02
CA ASP A 51 7.03 -7.27 -3.18
C ASP A 51 6.49 -7.36 -1.74
N VAL A 52 7.27 -6.84 -0.78
CA VAL A 52 7.00 -7.01 0.67
C VAL A 52 5.77 -6.23 1.16
N ASP A 53 5.30 -5.27 0.38
CA ASP A 53 4.12 -4.43 0.65
C ASP A 53 2.93 -4.79 -0.25
N VAL A 54 2.90 -6.04 -0.72
CA VAL A 54 1.73 -6.68 -1.33
C VAL A 54 1.02 -7.54 -0.29
N MET A 55 -0.30 -7.37 -0.20
CA MET A 55 -1.19 -8.25 0.57
C MET A 55 -1.90 -9.21 -0.38
N LEU A 56 -1.64 -10.52 -0.23
CA LEU A 56 -2.37 -11.57 -0.95
C LEU A 56 -3.65 -11.90 -0.17
N LEU A 57 -4.80 -11.59 -0.76
CA LEU A 57 -6.11 -11.75 -0.12
C LEU A 57 -6.74 -13.12 -0.42
N ARG A 58 -6.27 -13.78 -1.48
CA ARG A 58 -6.80 -15.06 -1.98
C ARG A 58 -5.67 -15.91 -2.56
N ASN A 59 -5.98 -17.17 -2.88
CA ASN A 59 -5.04 -18.05 -3.57
C ASN A 59 -4.78 -17.55 -5.01
N VAL A 60 -3.65 -16.86 -5.22
CA VAL A 60 -3.27 -16.35 -6.55
C VAL A 60 -2.86 -17.44 -7.52
N MET A 61 -2.38 -18.59 -7.03
CA MET A 61 -1.92 -19.68 -7.89
C MET A 61 -3.07 -20.31 -8.69
N SER A 62 -4.26 -20.38 -8.11
CA SER A 62 -5.47 -20.83 -8.84
C SER A 62 -5.86 -19.88 -9.96
N TYR A 63 -5.59 -18.58 -9.81
CA TYR A 63 -5.82 -17.62 -10.88
C TYR A 63 -4.80 -17.80 -12.01
N PHE A 64 -3.51 -17.89 -11.68
CA PHE A 64 -2.44 -18.06 -12.67
C PHE A 64 -2.56 -19.36 -13.49
N ALA A 65 -3.07 -20.42 -12.87
CA ALA A 65 -3.31 -21.70 -13.52
C ALA A 65 -4.33 -21.63 -14.69
N ARG A 66 -5.16 -20.59 -14.77
CA ARG A 66 -6.12 -20.36 -15.87
C ARG A 66 -5.44 -19.98 -17.18
N PHE A 67 -4.18 -19.56 -17.14
CA PHE A 67 -3.45 -19.02 -18.29
C PHE A 67 -2.15 -19.79 -18.57
N PRO A 68 -2.20 -21.13 -18.81
CA PRO A 68 -1.02 -21.97 -19.01
C PRO A 68 -0.10 -21.53 -20.15
N GLN A 69 -0.64 -20.77 -21.11
CA GLN A 69 0.03 -20.26 -22.30
C GLN A 69 0.86 -18.98 -22.09
N ALA A 70 0.72 -18.29 -20.96
CA ALA A 70 1.60 -17.16 -20.64
C ALA A 70 2.94 -17.68 -20.11
N ASP A 71 4.06 -17.11 -20.51
CA ASP A 71 5.35 -17.36 -19.86
C ASP A 71 5.47 -16.51 -18.58
N ILE A 72 5.00 -15.26 -18.67
CA ILE A 72 5.01 -14.29 -17.57
C ILE A 72 3.61 -13.72 -17.37
N LEU A 73 3.14 -13.69 -16.12
CA LEU A 73 2.02 -12.87 -15.70
C LEU A 73 2.53 -11.74 -14.80
N VAL A 74 2.08 -10.51 -15.02
CA VAL A 74 2.62 -9.34 -14.32
C VAL A 74 1.53 -8.33 -14.01
N SER A 75 1.58 -7.71 -12.82
CA SER A 75 0.67 -6.62 -12.44
C SER A 75 0.88 -5.36 -13.29
N SER A 76 -0.02 -4.39 -13.18
CA SER A 76 0.04 -3.13 -13.94
C SER A 76 -0.15 -1.91 -13.04
N ASP A 77 0.52 -0.82 -13.39
CA ASP A 77 0.30 0.51 -12.80
C ASP A 77 -0.83 1.28 -13.53
N ASN A 78 -1.61 0.60 -14.38
CA ASN A 78 -2.78 1.22 -15.01
C ASN A 78 -3.79 1.70 -13.96
N LEU A 79 -4.41 2.85 -14.22
CA LEU A 79 -5.36 3.49 -13.29
C LEU A 79 -6.82 3.24 -13.67
N ALA A 80 -7.05 2.47 -14.73
CA ALA A 80 -8.35 2.05 -15.21
C ALA A 80 -8.27 0.58 -15.63
N SER A 81 -9.36 -0.16 -15.39
CA SER A 81 -9.49 -1.50 -15.94
C SER A 81 -9.85 -1.42 -17.42
N THR A 82 -9.27 -2.31 -18.22
CA THR A 82 -9.66 -2.50 -19.62
C THR A 82 -10.85 -3.46 -19.76
N LEU A 83 -11.33 -4.00 -18.64
CA LEU A 83 -12.33 -5.04 -18.60
C LEU A 83 -13.74 -4.50 -18.28
N PRO A 84 -14.78 -5.14 -18.83
CA PRO A 84 -16.15 -4.88 -18.41
C PRO A 84 -16.42 -5.42 -17.01
N SER A 85 -17.49 -4.92 -16.37
CA SER A 85 -17.90 -5.34 -15.03
C SER A 85 -18.18 -6.84 -14.96
N GLY A 86 -17.67 -7.50 -13.93
CA GLY A 86 -17.74 -8.94 -13.71
C GLY A 86 -16.72 -9.78 -14.50
N ASP A 87 -15.96 -9.21 -15.44
CA ASP A 87 -14.90 -9.93 -16.15
C ASP A 87 -13.64 -10.03 -15.28
N ASP A 88 -13.16 -11.26 -15.12
CA ASP A 88 -12.03 -11.62 -14.26
C ASP A 88 -10.86 -12.25 -15.05
N GLY A 89 -10.75 -11.95 -16.34
CA GLY A 89 -9.63 -12.36 -17.18
C GLY A 89 -8.43 -11.41 -17.11
N LEU A 90 -7.43 -11.61 -17.99
CA LEU A 90 -6.29 -10.69 -18.12
C LEU A 90 -6.73 -9.36 -18.76
N GLU A 91 -5.97 -8.27 -18.57
CA GLU A 91 -6.22 -7.01 -19.28
C GLU A 91 -6.06 -7.18 -20.80
N MET A 92 -6.80 -6.38 -21.56
CA MET A 92 -6.71 -6.33 -23.02
C MET A 92 -5.38 -5.68 -23.44
N PRO A 93 -4.49 -6.38 -24.18
CA PRO A 93 -3.18 -5.84 -24.55
C PRO A 93 -3.25 -4.45 -25.18
N ALA A 94 -4.19 -4.24 -26.11
CA ALA A 94 -4.37 -2.96 -26.81
C ALA A 94 -4.71 -1.77 -25.89
N LEU A 95 -5.23 -2.03 -24.70
CA LEU A 95 -5.66 -1.01 -23.73
C LEU A 95 -4.79 -1.00 -22.46
N ALA A 96 -3.89 -1.99 -22.30
CA ALA A 96 -3.01 -2.17 -21.15
C ALA A 96 -1.62 -1.53 -21.36
N GLY A 97 -1.55 -0.40 -22.07
CA GLY A 97 -0.28 0.27 -22.42
C GLY A 97 0.39 1.05 -21.28
N ALA A 98 -0.19 1.05 -20.08
CA ALA A 98 0.48 1.61 -18.90
C ALA A 98 1.67 0.72 -18.48
N PRO A 99 2.66 1.25 -17.74
CA PRO A 99 3.76 0.44 -17.25
C PRO A 99 3.29 -0.80 -16.49
N MET A 100 3.89 -1.94 -16.80
CA MET A 100 3.74 -3.15 -16.01
C MET A 100 4.46 -2.96 -14.68
N ASN A 101 3.76 -3.28 -13.60
CA ASN A 101 4.27 -3.21 -12.24
C ASN A 101 4.92 -4.55 -11.87
N ILE A 102 6.18 -4.52 -11.47
CA ILE A 102 6.96 -5.72 -11.14
C ILE A 102 6.82 -6.17 -9.67
N GLY A 103 5.78 -5.71 -8.97
CA GLY A 103 5.54 -6.06 -7.57
C GLY A 103 4.74 -7.34 -7.38
N VAL A 104 4.00 -7.79 -8.39
CA VAL A 104 3.42 -9.14 -8.46
C VAL A 104 3.70 -9.73 -9.83
N MET A 105 4.53 -10.76 -9.87
CA MET A 105 4.91 -11.44 -11.10
C MET A 105 4.88 -12.95 -10.90
N PHE A 106 4.39 -13.66 -11.92
CA PHE A 106 4.50 -15.11 -11.99
C PHE A 106 5.26 -15.51 -13.25
N PHE A 107 6.30 -16.31 -13.08
CA PHE A 107 7.16 -16.81 -14.14
C PHE A 107 7.00 -18.32 -14.26
N ARG A 108 6.74 -18.80 -15.47
CA ARG A 108 6.85 -20.22 -15.79
C ARG A 108 8.31 -20.56 -16.09
N CYS A 109 8.77 -21.68 -15.57
CA CYS A 109 10.10 -22.17 -15.86
C CYS A 109 10.12 -22.80 -17.24
N ASN A 110 10.67 -22.07 -18.22
CA ASN A 110 10.97 -22.56 -19.56
C ASN A 110 12.17 -21.80 -20.13
N GLU A 111 12.60 -22.19 -21.34
CA GLU A 111 13.81 -21.68 -21.96
C GLU A 111 13.76 -20.17 -22.22
N GLN A 112 12.60 -19.71 -22.69
CA GLN A 112 12.34 -18.34 -23.07
C GLN A 112 12.36 -17.43 -21.84
N THR A 113 11.75 -17.88 -20.74
CA THR A 113 11.62 -17.12 -19.50
C THR A 113 12.97 -16.96 -18.80
N TRP A 114 13.78 -18.02 -18.68
CA TRP A 114 15.08 -17.86 -18.05
C TRP A 114 16.00 -16.99 -18.90
N LYS A 115 15.95 -17.10 -20.24
CA LYS A 115 16.74 -16.22 -21.14
C LYS A 115 16.38 -14.76 -20.94
N PHE A 116 15.10 -14.44 -20.91
CA PHE A 116 14.64 -13.07 -20.65
C PHE A 116 15.12 -12.54 -19.29
N VAL A 117 15.03 -13.36 -18.23
CA VAL A 117 15.48 -12.95 -16.89
C VAL A 117 17.01 -12.83 -16.81
N ASP A 118 17.76 -13.64 -17.57
CA ASP A 118 19.22 -13.53 -17.73
C ASP A 118 19.58 -12.18 -18.35
N ASP A 119 19.00 -11.87 -19.50
CA ASP A 119 19.22 -10.60 -20.21
C ASP A 119 18.77 -9.41 -19.36
N TRP A 120 17.66 -9.52 -18.61
CA TRP A 120 17.17 -8.46 -17.72
C TRP A 120 18.16 -8.20 -16.58
N TYR A 121 18.69 -9.26 -15.97
CA TYR A 121 19.72 -9.17 -14.95
C TYR A 121 21.01 -8.53 -15.49
N GLU A 122 21.48 -8.97 -16.66
CA GLU A 122 22.67 -8.41 -17.30
C GLU A 122 22.49 -6.93 -17.61
N HIS A 123 21.30 -6.53 -18.08
CA HIS A 123 21.00 -5.16 -18.44
C HIS A 123 21.04 -4.19 -17.25
N ILE A 124 20.43 -4.57 -16.12
CA ILE A 124 20.42 -3.74 -14.90
C ILE A 124 21.78 -3.73 -14.19
N VAL A 125 22.56 -4.82 -14.30
CA VAL A 125 23.93 -4.87 -13.77
C VAL A 125 24.86 -3.97 -14.59
N ALA A 126 24.68 -3.95 -15.91
CA ALA A 126 25.45 -3.09 -16.81
C ALA A 126 25.10 -1.61 -16.68
N THR A 127 23.91 -1.29 -16.17
CA THR A 127 23.38 0.09 -16.09
C THR A 127 22.95 0.42 -14.65
N PRO A 128 23.88 0.86 -13.77
CA PRO A 128 23.61 0.99 -12.33
C PRO A 128 22.44 1.92 -11.94
N ASP A 129 22.16 2.94 -12.75
CA ASP A 129 21.08 3.91 -12.51
C ASP A 129 19.75 3.48 -13.13
N LEU A 130 19.72 2.34 -13.84
CA LEU A 130 18.50 1.84 -14.45
C LEU A 130 17.61 1.22 -13.37
N TRP A 131 16.34 1.63 -13.37
CA TRP A 131 15.34 1.03 -12.52
C TRP A 131 14.90 -0.33 -13.10
N ASP A 132 14.90 -1.38 -12.28
CA ASP A 132 14.51 -2.74 -12.66
C ASP A 132 13.13 -2.81 -13.35
N GLN A 133 12.15 -2.04 -12.88
CA GLN A 133 10.83 -1.94 -13.52
C GLN A 133 10.91 -1.35 -14.94
N ASN A 134 11.72 -0.31 -15.15
CA ASN A 134 11.89 0.31 -16.47
C ASN A 134 12.58 -0.66 -17.42
N ALA A 135 13.67 -1.29 -16.98
CA ALA A 135 14.38 -2.33 -17.73
C ALA A 135 13.44 -3.47 -18.17
N PHE A 136 12.62 -3.98 -17.25
CA PHE A 136 11.65 -5.01 -17.55
C PHE A 136 10.65 -4.55 -18.62
N ASN A 137 10.07 -3.37 -18.47
CA ASN A 137 9.08 -2.84 -19.40
C ASN A 137 9.68 -2.61 -20.80
N GLU A 138 10.86 -2.00 -20.88
CA GLU A 138 11.55 -1.76 -22.15
C GLU A 138 11.75 -3.07 -22.91
N MET A 139 12.32 -4.08 -22.25
CA MET A 139 12.58 -5.39 -22.87
C MET A 139 11.30 -6.16 -23.18
N ALA A 140 10.32 -6.18 -22.27
CA ALA A 140 9.08 -6.92 -22.47
C ALA A 140 8.24 -6.34 -23.60
N TRP A 141 8.29 -5.02 -23.81
CA TRP A 141 7.62 -4.32 -24.91
C TRP A 141 8.39 -4.36 -26.23
N GLU A 142 9.59 -4.93 -26.29
CA GLU A 142 10.33 -5.02 -27.54
C GLU A 142 9.53 -5.81 -28.60
N GLY A 143 9.33 -5.18 -29.74
CA GLY A 143 8.57 -5.75 -30.85
C GLY A 143 7.07 -5.92 -30.57
N TRP A 144 6.54 -5.26 -29.53
CA TRP A 144 5.14 -5.31 -29.15
C TRP A 144 4.22 -4.77 -30.26
N ASP A 145 3.23 -5.58 -30.61
CA ASP A 145 2.09 -5.19 -31.45
C ASP A 145 0.83 -5.82 -30.82
N PRO A 146 0.03 -5.05 -30.08
CA PRO A 146 -1.09 -5.59 -29.32
C PRO A 146 -2.28 -6.02 -30.18
N TYR A 147 -2.26 -5.77 -31.49
CA TYR A 147 -3.35 -6.13 -32.40
C TYR A 147 -3.02 -7.37 -33.23
N VAL A 148 -1.75 -7.50 -33.64
CA VAL A 148 -1.32 -8.57 -34.53
C VAL A 148 -0.59 -9.68 -33.78
N LYS A 149 0.22 -9.34 -32.77
CA LYS A 149 1.07 -10.30 -32.06
C LYS A 149 0.46 -10.73 -30.73
N VAL A 150 -0.75 -11.29 -30.81
CA VAL A 150 -1.43 -11.93 -29.68
C VAL A 150 -1.36 -13.45 -29.79
N HIS A 151 -1.48 -14.15 -28.66
CA HIS A 151 -1.38 -15.60 -28.61
C HIS A 151 -2.60 -16.24 -29.34
N PRO A 152 -2.41 -17.20 -30.26
CA PRO A 152 -3.50 -17.79 -31.04
C PRO A 152 -4.62 -18.43 -30.23
N GLY A 153 -4.30 -18.95 -29.04
CA GLY A 153 -5.27 -19.54 -28.11
C GLY A 153 -5.85 -18.60 -27.07
N ASN A 154 -5.37 -17.35 -26.98
CA ASN A 154 -5.86 -16.35 -26.03
C ASN A 154 -5.41 -14.94 -26.44
N ASP A 155 -6.33 -14.13 -26.93
CA ASP A 155 -6.09 -12.77 -27.42
C ASP A 155 -5.68 -11.77 -26.32
N ARG A 156 -5.80 -12.15 -25.03
CA ARG A 156 -5.37 -11.33 -23.89
C ARG A 156 -3.92 -11.54 -23.47
N ILE A 157 -3.18 -12.34 -24.23
CA ILE A 157 -1.76 -12.61 -24.03
C ILE A 157 -1.04 -12.15 -25.28
N PHE A 158 -0.05 -11.30 -25.11
CA PHE A 158 0.70 -10.73 -26.23
C PHE A 158 2.09 -11.32 -26.31
N SER A 159 2.68 -11.21 -27.50
CA SER A 159 4.06 -11.57 -27.74
C SER A 159 4.99 -10.40 -27.41
N GLY A 160 5.82 -10.60 -26.39
CA GLY A 160 6.84 -9.64 -25.95
C GLY A 160 8.26 -10.11 -26.27
N TYR A 161 9.24 -9.28 -25.94
CA TYR A 161 10.68 -9.59 -26.07
C TYR A 161 11.02 -10.14 -27.47
N ASN A 162 10.74 -9.32 -28.49
CA ASN A 162 10.92 -9.60 -29.92
C ASN A 162 10.25 -10.89 -30.42
N GLY A 163 9.13 -11.28 -29.80
CA GLY A 163 8.33 -12.41 -30.25
C GLY A 163 8.66 -13.73 -29.56
N THR A 164 9.52 -13.72 -28.53
CA THR A 164 10.02 -14.93 -27.88
C THR A 164 9.30 -15.26 -26.57
N LEU A 165 8.56 -14.31 -25.99
CA LEU A 165 7.80 -14.49 -24.76
C LEU A 165 6.31 -14.26 -24.95
N TRP A 166 5.50 -15.03 -24.23
CA TRP A 166 4.08 -14.77 -24.03
C TRP A 166 3.84 -14.08 -22.69
N VAL A 167 3.27 -12.87 -22.73
CA VAL A 167 3.08 -12.04 -21.54
C VAL A 167 1.60 -11.74 -21.34
N GLY A 168 1.11 -11.92 -20.11
CA GLY A 168 -0.24 -11.56 -19.70
C GLY A 168 -0.22 -10.49 -18.61
N VAL A 169 -1.02 -9.43 -18.80
CA VAL A 169 -1.16 -8.37 -17.80
C VAL A 169 -2.30 -8.72 -16.85
N LEU A 170 -2.01 -8.80 -15.56
CA LEU A 170 -2.98 -9.08 -14.51
C LEU A 170 -3.94 -7.88 -14.36
N PRO A 171 -5.24 -8.11 -14.18
CA PRO A 171 -6.21 -7.03 -14.14
C PRO A 171 -6.09 -6.18 -12.88
N VAL A 172 -6.09 -4.87 -13.04
CA VAL A 172 -5.88 -3.90 -11.95
C VAL A 172 -7.04 -3.87 -10.93
N THR A 173 -8.14 -4.54 -11.26
CA THR A 173 -9.29 -4.78 -10.38
C THR A 173 -9.10 -5.98 -9.46
N LEU A 174 -8.27 -6.95 -9.85
CA LEU A 174 -7.98 -8.14 -9.05
C LEU A 174 -6.60 -8.10 -8.40
N PHE A 175 -5.61 -7.54 -9.10
CA PHE A 175 -4.24 -7.34 -8.65
C PHE A 175 -4.01 -5.84 -8.57
N SER A 176 -4.63 -5.23 -7.56
CA SER A 176 -4.79 -3.79 -7.50
C SER A 176 -3.55 -3.08 -6.98
N GLY A 177 -3.24 -1.93 -7.58
CA GLY A 177 -2.35 -0.95 -6.99
C GLY A 177 -3.06 -0.15 -5.91
N GLY A 178 -2.32 0.71 -5.20
CA GLY A 178 -2.89 1.42 -4.07
C GLY A 178 -3.96 2.44 -4.46
N LEU A 179 -3.82 3.13 -5.60
CA LEU A 179 -4.86 4.06 -6.08
C LEU A 179 -6.15 3.31 -6.47
N THR A 180 -6.02 2.23 -7.24
CA THR A 180 -7.18 1.48 -7.77
C THR A 180 -7.93 0.75 -6.65
N PHE A 181 -7.24 0.35 -5.58
CA PHE A 181 -7.86 -0.28 -4.42
C PHE A 181 -8.42 0.73 -3.40
N TYR A 182 -7.58 1.61 -2.83
CA TYR A 182 -7.97 2.43 -1.66
C TYR A 182 -8.77 3.69 -2.00
N ILE A 183 -8.64 4.21 -3.22
CA ILE A 183 -9.25 5.50 -3.60
C ILE A 183 -10.40 5.28 -4.57
N GLN A 184 -10.15 4.51 -5.63
CA GLN A 184 -11.17 4.28 -6.66
C GLN A 184 -12.15 3.17 -6.28
N HIS A 185 -11.80 2.29 -5.35
CA HIS A 185 -12.58 1.09 -5.03
C HIS A 185 -12.97 0.33 -6.29
N LEU A 186 -12.03 0.21 -7.24
CA LEU A 186 -12.34 -0.24 -8.61
C LEU A 186 -12.93 -1.66 -8.64
N TYR A 187 -12.57 -2.49 -7.65
CA TYR A 187 -13.13 -3.82 -7.48
C TYR A 187 -14.64 -3.80 -7.15
N GLU A 188 -15.14 -2.78 -6.43
CA GLU A 188 -16.58 -2.62 -6.16
C GLU A 188 -17.33 -2.19 -7.41
N VAL A 189 -16.76 -1.22 -8.13
CA VAL A 189 -17.30 -0.73 -9.41
C VAL A 189 -17.38 -1.86 -10.44
N GLN A 190 -16.35 -2.71 -10.48
CA GLN A 190 -16.24 -3.82 -11.41
C GLN A 190 -16.85 -5.12 -10.88
N GLN A 191 -17.45 -5.09 -9.68
CA GLN A 191 -18.15 -6.22 -9.05
C GLN A 191 -17.30 -7.49 -8.95
N VAL A 192 -16.02 -7.33 -8.61
CA VAL A 192 -15.06 -8.43 -8.45
C VAL A 192 -14.44 -8.42 -7.05
N VAL A 193 -13.87 -9.57 -6.68
CA VAL A 193 -13.18 -9.74 -5.38
C VAL A 193 -11.67 -9.82 -5.61
N PRO A 194 -10.87 -8.86 -5.10
CA PRO A 194 -9.44 -8.81 -5.36
C PRO A 194 -8.67 -10.04 -4.86
N TYR A 195 -7.62 -10.38 -5.58
CA TYR A 195 -6.65 -11.42 -5.23
C TYR A 195 -5.44 -10.86 -4.49
N ALA A 196 -5.00 -9.65 -4.85
CA ALA A 196 -3.87 -8.99 -4.23
C ALA A 196 -4.02 -7.46 -4.23
N VAL A 197 -3.41 -6.82 -3.24
CA VAL A 197 -3.31 -5.36 -3.13
C VAL A 197 -1.86 -4.98 -2.92
N HIS A 198 -1.27 -4.29 -3.89
CA HIS A 198 0.06 -3.72 -3.80
C HIS A 198 -0.07 -2.26 -3.32
N ALA A 199 0.59 -1.89 -2.22
CA ALA A 199 0.53 -0.52 -1.69
C ALA A 199 1.39 0.50 -2.46
N THR A 200 1.29 0.49 -3.79
CA THR A 200 1.90 1.47 -4.68
C THR A 200 1.26 2.84 -4.55
N PHE A 201 2.05 3.87 -4.86
CA PHE A 201 1.63 5.27 -4.91
C PHE A 201 0.90 5.78 -3.65
N GLN A 202 1.20 5.18 -2.48
CA GLN A 202 0.63 5.63 -1.22
C GLN A 202 1.48 6.74 -0.60
N TYR A 203 0.80 7.84 -0.27
CA TYR A 203 1.41 8.95 0.44
C TYR A 203 1.84 8.54 1.86
N GLY A 204 2.97 9.08 2.34
CA GLY A 204 3.44 8.85 3.70
C GLY A 204 4.43 7.69 3.87
N GLY A 205 4.98 7.16 2.78
CA GLY A 205 5.99 6.10 2.81
C GLY A 205 5.50 4.84 3.53
N ASN A 206 6.39 4.14 4.23
CA ASN A 206 6.05 2.88 4.92
C ASN A 206 4.93 3.05 5.96
N MET A 207 4.88 4.19 6.65
CA MET A 207 3.83 4.45 7.65
C MET A 207 2.48 4.68 6.98
N GLY A 208 2.46 5.43 5.88
CA GLY A 208 1.25 5.65 5.09
C GLY A 208 0.72 4.38 4.44
N LYS A 209 1.59 3.57 3.84
CA LYS A 209 1.25 2.23 3.31
C LYS A 209 0.58 1.37 4.38
N ARG A 210 1.21 1.27 5.55
CA ARG A 210 0.66 0.49 6.68
C ARG A 210 -0.69 1.01 7.14
N ASN A 211 -0.85 2.33 7.27
CA ASN A 211 -2.12 2.92 7.69
C ASN A 211 -3.23 2.64 6.67
N ARG A 212 -2.96 2.71 5.36
CA ARG A 212 -3.94 2.35 4.34
C ARG A 212 -4.37 0.89 4.40
N MET A 213 -3.42 -0.02 4.60
CA MET A 213 -3.75 -1.43 4.80
C MET A 213 -4.60 -1.65 6.08
N ARG A 214 -4.36 -0.88 7.15
CA ARG A 214 -5.17 -0.92 8.37
C ARG A 214 -6.57 -0.36 8.16
N GLU A 215 -6.69 0.77 7.47
CA GLU A 215 -7.99 1.36 7.10
C GLU A 215 -8.86 0.37 6.32
N ALA A 216 -8.23 -0.45 5.47
CA ALA A 216 -8.90 -1.51 4.72
C ALA A 216 -9.04 -2.84 5.49
N MET A 217 -8.54 -2.94 6.73
CA MET A 217 -8.56 -4.16 7.55
C MET A 217 -7.86 -5.37 6.90
N ILE A 218 -6.80 -5.12 6.13
CA ILE A 218 -5.97 -6.16 5.47
C ILE A 218 -4.55 -6.23 6.04
N PHE A 219 -4.27 -5.49 7.12
CA PHE A 219 -3.02 -5.55 7.87
C PHE A 219 -3.23 -6.35 9.15
N GLU A 220 -2.32 -7.28 9.45
CA GLU A 220 -2.33 -8.03 10.71
C GLU A 220 -1.63 -7.21 11.80
N ASP A 221 -2.42 -6.61 12.69
CA ASP A 221 -1.92 -6.00 13.92
C ASP A 221 -2.23 -6.88 15.13
N SER A 222 -1.34 -6.86 16.12
CA SER A 222 -1.58 -7.48 17.42
C SER A 222 -2.81 -6.85 18.10
N LYS A 223 -3.54 -7.62 18.91
CA LYS A 223 -4.76 -7.14 19.60
C LYS A 223 -4.53 -5.84 20.37
N GLU A 224 -3.34 -5.70 20.97
CA GLU A 224 -2.90 -4.54 21.75
C GLU A 224 -2.95 -3.23 20.96
N TYR A 225 -2.81 -3.27 19.63
CA TYR A 225 -2.94 -2.09 18.79
C TYR A 225 -4.36 -1.51 18.85
N TYR A 226 -5.38 -2.39 18.86
CA TYR A 226 -6.79 -2.00 18.87
C TYR A 226 -7.35 -1.79 20.29
N THR A 227 -6.71 -2.36 21.31
CA THR A 227 -7.19 -2.32 22.70
C THR A 227 -6.36 -1.43 23.62
N GLY A 228 -5.20 -0.95 23.17
CA GLY A 228 -4.32 -0.09 23.95
C GLY A 228 -4.92 1.30 24.18
N SER A 229 -4.72 1.85 25.38
CA SER A 229 -4.99 3.27 25.65
C SER A 229 -4.03 4.13 24.85
N ALA A 230 -4.46 4.61 23.69
CA ALA A 230 -3.66 5.51 22.85
C ALA A 230 -3.64 6.93 23.43
N THR A 231 -2.45 7.50 23.59
CA THR A 231 -2.27 8.91 23.97
C THR A 231 -2.03 9.72 22.69
N CYS A 232 -2.96 10.57 22.30
CA CYS A 232 -2.77 11.52 21.20
C CYS A 232 -2.21 12.84 21.74
N LEU A 233 -1.04 13.26 21.26
CA LEU A 233 -0.45 14.55 21.58
C LEU A 233 -0.90 15.56 20.51
N THR A 234 -1.97 16.30 20.79
CA THR A 234 -2.53 17.28 19.84
C THR A 234 -1.90 18.65 20.08
N LEU A 235 -1.16 19.18 19.10
CA LEU A 235 -0.66 20.55 19.16
C LEU A 235 -1.76 21.51 18.72
N THR A 236 -2.57 22.01 19.66
CA THR A 236 -3.65 22.97 19.35
C THR A 236 -3.11 24.37 19.09
N ARG A 237 -2.41 24.59 17.96
CA ARG A 237 -2.19 25.95 17.46
C ARG A 237 -3.43 26.35 16.64
N ARG A 238 -4.38 26.98 17.33
CA ARG A 238 -5.66 27.51 16.80
C ARG A 238 -6.63 26.47 16.20
N LEU A 239 -7.44 25.87 17.07
CA LEU A 239 -8.77 25.40 16.66
C LEU A 239 -9.69 26.62 16.52
N THR A 240 -9.82 27.17 15.32
CA THR A 240 -10.92 28.10 15.02
C THR A 240 -12.17 27.24 14.81
N MET A 241 -13.01 27.11 15.84
CA MET A 241 -14.27 26.38 15.75
C MET A 241 -15.17 27.04 14.69
N TRP A 242 -15.41 26.35 13.57
CA TRP A 242 -16.56 26.61 12.73
C TRP A 242 -17.81 26.21 13.51
N ARG A 243 -18.51 27.20 14.07
CA ARG A 243 -19.81 27.01 14.73
C ARG A 243 -20.90 26.94 13.67
N ASP A 244 -21.09 25.78 13.04
CA ASP A 244 -22.31 25.50 12.27
C ASP A 244 -22.68 24.03 12.39
N TRP A 245 -23.18 23.65 13.56
CA TRP A 245 -24.06 22.50 13.71
C TRP A 245 -25.23 22.93 14.61
N THR A 246 -26.36 23.21 13.97
CA THR A 246 -27.63 23.53 14.60
C THR A 246 -28.09 22.36 15.46
N CYS A 247 -27.92 22.48 16.78
CA CYS A 247 -28.56 21.58 17.73
C CYS A 247 -30.04 21.97 17.85
N SER A 248 -30.91 21.25 17.15
CA SER A 248 -32.36 21.38 17.27
C SER A 248 -32.86 20.69 18.54
N CYS A 249 -32.73 21.34 19.68
CA CYS A 249 -33.49 21.01 20.88
C CYS A 249 -34.19 22.28 21.37
N ARG A 250 -35.50 22.38 21.08
CA ARG A 250 -36.39 23.40 21.62
C ARG A 250 -36.39 23.28 23.15
N ALA A 251 -35.97 24.34 23.83
CA ALA A 251 -36.33 24.56 25.23
C ALA A 251 -37.44 25.61 25.28
N SER A 252 -38.64 25.18 25.65
CA SER A 252 -39.74 26.04 26.06
C SER A 252 -39.51 26.55 27.49
N THR A 253 -39.85 27.82 27.71
CA THR A 253 -40.04 28.60 28.96
C THR A 253 -38.86 29.39 29.59
N PRO A 254 -39.14 30.58 30.17
CA PRO A 254 -38.23 31.74 30.23
C PRO A 254 -37.70 32.03 31.67
N PRO A 255 -36.91 33.11 31.92
CA PRO A 255 -35.87 33.14 32.94
C PRO A 255 -36.33 33.65 34.32
N LEU A 256 -35.64 33.23 35.37
CA LEU A 256 -35.75 33.82 36.71
C LEU A 256 -34.35 34.07 37.33
N ALA A 257 -34.05 35.37 37.45
CA ALA A 257 -33.27 36.13 38.44
C ALA A 257 -31.88 35.65 38.97
N TRP A 258 -30.90 36.56 38.81
CA TRP A 258 -29.65 36.76 39.59
C TRP A 258 -29.93 37.26 41.04
N PRO A 259 -28.95 37.45 41.98
CA PRO A 259 -27.52 37.11 42.02
C PRO A 259 -27.04 36.49 43.37
N GLY A 260 -25.88 35.83 43.39
CA GLY A 260 -25.23 35.42 44.64
C GLY A 260 -23.80 34.94 44.42
N SER A 261 -22.84 35.78 44.82
CA SER A 261 -21.40 35.53 44.74
C SER A 261 -20.98 34.29 45.53
N SER A 262 -20.45 33.30 44.84
CA SER A 262 -19.44 32.39 45.39
C SER A 262 -18.45 32.05 44.29
N THR A 263 -17.19 32.40 44.51
CA THR A 263 -16.06 31.99 43.68
C THR A 263 -15.85 30.49 43.86
N ALA A 264 -16.55 29.69 43.07
CA ALA A 264 -16.15 28.32 42.81
C ALA A 264 -14.93 28.35 41.85
N PRO A 265 -13.91 27.49 42.04
CA PRO A 265 -12.89 27.32 41.01
C PRO A 265 -13.63 26.94 39.73
N SER A 266 -13.36 27.69 38.65
CA SER A 266 -13.95 27.44 37.34
C SER A 266 -13.80 25.95 37.04
N LEU A 267 -14.91 25.22 37.04
CA LEU A 267 -14.96 23.85 36.54
C LEU A 267 -14.21 23.83 35.22
N MET A 268 -13.15 23.02 35.13
CA MET A 268 -12.49 22.69 33.89
C MET A 268 -13.58 22.32 32.89
N THR A 269 -13.87 23.21 31.93
CA THR A 269 -14.75 22.89 30.83
C THR A 269 -13.96 22.00 29.89
N SER A 270 -13.88 20.72 30.23
CA SER A 270 -13.44 19.70 29.29
C SER A 270 -14.46 19.67 28.17
N VAL A 271 -14.14 20.29 27.03
CA VAL A 271 -14.92 20.10 25.82
C VAL A 271 -14.40 18.81 25.20
N PRO A 272 -15.18 17.72 25.18
CA PRO A 272 -14.76 16.51 24.50
C PRO A 272 -14.65 16.82 23.01
N VAL A 273 -13.43 16.97 22.51
CA VAL A 273 -13.19 17.02 21.07
C VAL A 273 -13.36 15.60 20.54
N ARG A 274 -14.42 15.41 19.75
CA ARG A 274 -14.68 14.15 19.07
C ARG A 274 -13.82 14.10 17.81
N TRP A 275 -12.70 13.41 17.89
CA TRP A 275 -11.85 13.12 16.74
C TRP A 275 -11.94 11.64 16.40
N ARG A 276 -12.14 11.33 15.12
CA ARG A 276 -12.19 9.97 14.56
C ARG A 276 -11.67 10.00 13.14
N GLU A 277 -10.93 8.98 12.76
CA GLU A 277 -10.64 8.70 11.36
C GLU A 277 -11.91 8.12 10.73
N TYR A 278 -12.42 8.81 9.71
CA TYR A 278 -13.72 8.51 9.07
C TYR A 278 -13.79 7.06 8.57
N THR A 279 -12.66 6.55 8.07
CA THR A 279 -12.56 5.27 7.37
C THR A 279 -12.95 4.05 8.22
N PHE A 280 -12.82 4.10 9.56
CA PHE A 280 -13.19 2.97 10.41
C PHE A 280 -14.68 2.83 10.70
N LEU A 281 -15.48 3.90 10.54
CA LEU A 281 -16.90 3.87 10.92
C LEU A 281 -17.75 3.07 9.91
N GLU A 282 -17.40 3.17 8.64
CA GLU A 282 -18.18 2.59 7.54
C GLU A 282 -17.61 1.26 7.06
N ASN A 283 -16.39 0.90 7.46
CA ASN A 283 -15.74 -0.35 7.07
C ASN A 283 -16.43 -1.56 7.73
N PRO A 284 -17.14 -2.43 6.99
CA PRO A 284 -17.88 -3.55 7.57
C PRO A 284 -16.98 -4.54 8.34
N PRO A 285 -15.79 -4.93 7.82
CA PRO A 285 -14.79 -5.72 8.56
C PRO A 285 -14.31 -5.15 9.90
N CYS A 286 -14.40 -3.84 10.15
CA CYS A 286 -13.90 -3.26 11.40
C CYS A 286 -14.74 -3.72 12.63
N PRO A 287 -14.12 -4.20 13.73
CA PRO A 287 -14.84 -4.66 14.91
C PRO A 287 -15.73 -3.59 15.56
N GLU A 288 -16.90 -4.01 16.06
CA GLU A 288 -17.88 -3.08 16.66
C GLU A 288 -17.33 -2.33 17.88
N SER A 289 -16.41 -2.96 18.65
CA SER A 289 -15.69 -2.31 19.75
C SER A 289 -14.81 -1.15 19.28
N VAL A 290 -14.20 -1.27 18.09
CA VAL A 290 -13.39 -0.21 17.47
C VAL A 290 -14.29 0.88 16.91
N LYS A 291 -15.38 0.51 16.21
CA LYS A 291 -16.41 1.46 15.72
C LYS A 291 -17.03 2.28 16.86
N SER A 292 -17.26 1.64 18.01
CA SER A 292 -17.82 2.26 19.21
C SER A 292 -16.79 2.92 20.14
N SER A 293 -15.48 2.73 19.93
CA SER A 293 -14.40 3.35 20.73
C SER A 293 -14.49 4.88 20.71
N ARG A 294 -14.06 5.61 21.76
CA ARG A 294 -14.21 7.07 21.87
C ARG A 294 -12.91 7.71 22.39
N LEU A 295 -12.37 8.68 21.65
CA LEU A 295 -11.28 9.54 22.13
C LEU A 295 -11.87 10.78 22.82
N THR A 296 -11.52 10.96 24.10
CA THR A 296 -11.84 12.16 24.87
C THR A 296 -10.57 12.96 25.09
N ILE A 297 -10.49 14.15 24.51
CA ILE A 297 -9.36 15.06 24.70
C ILE A 297 -9.69 16.01 25.86
N TYR A 298 -8.81 16.04 26.86
CA TYR A 298 -8.88 17.00 27.96
C TYR A 298 -7.94 18.17 27.68
N THR A 299 -8.48 19.38 27.60
CA THR A 299 -7.66 20.60 27.49
C THR A 299 -7.17 21.01 28.87
N SER A 300 -5.86 20.88 29.13
CA SER A 300 -5.23 21.47 30.30
C SER A 300 -4.72 22.87 29.96
N THR A 301 -5.19 23.90 30.67
CA THR A 301 -4.60 25.25 30.66
C THR A 301 -3.32 25.33 31.49
N VAL A 302 -2.99 24.26 32.22
CA VAL A 302 -1.76 24.16 33.02
C VAL A 302 -0.69 23.53 32.14
N ARG A 303 0.39 24.29 31.85
CA ARG A 303 1.64 23.69 31.35
C ARG A 303 1.99 22.55 32.31
N PRO A 304 2.19 21.31 31.85
CA PRO A 304 2.67 20.28 32.76
C PRO A 304 3.99 20.79 33.31
N ALA A 305 4.04 21.06 34.63
CA ALA A 305 5.31 21.14 35.32
C ALA A 305 6.02 19.83 35.00
N HIS A 306 7.22 19.90 34.44
CA HIS A 306 8.02 18.75 34.07
C HIS A 306 8.05 17.75 35.24
N ALA A 307 7.20 16.73 35.18
CA ALA A 307 7.40 15.51 35.93
C ALA A 307 8.55 14.80 35.22
N CYS A 308 9.77 15.19 35.60
CA CYS A 308 10.94 14.37 35.37
C CYS A 308 10.63 13.00 35.99
N VAL A 309 10.34 12.01 35.15
CA VAL A 309 10.48 10.62 35.55
C VAL A 309 11.96 10.46 35.91
N SER A 310 12.22 10.19 37.18
CA SER A 310 13.55 10.02 37.76
C SER A 310 14.32 8.92 37.03
N GLY A 311 15.32 9.31 36.24
CA GLY A 311 16.21 8.43 35.47
C GLY A 311 16.84 9.16 34.28
N GLN A 312 17.71 10.14 34.56
CA GLN A 312 18.42 11.03 33.61
C GLN A 312 19.39 10.31 32.63
N PRO A 313 20.06 10.99 31.63
CA PRO A 313 19.87 12.38 31.15
C PRO A 313 19.93 12.63 29.60
N LEU A 314 19.37 13.79 29.23
CA LEU A 314 19.87 14.86 28.34
C LEU A 314 19.83 14.77 26.79
N CYS A 315 19.14 15.80 26.26
CA CYS A 315 19.52 16.70 25.16
C CYS A 315 19.96 16.13 23.81
N VAL A 316 19.15 16.42 22.80
CA VAL A 316 19.69 16.98 21.55
C VAL A 316 18.96 18.30 21.29
N GLN A 317 19.66 19.40 21.56
CA GLN A 317 19.35 20.70 20.95
C GLN A 317 19.69 20.58 19.46
N GLN A 318 18.75 20.91 18.58
CA GLN A 318 19.08 21.23 17.19
C GLN A 318 19.45 22.72 17.12
N ALA A 319 20.73 22.96 16.81
CA ALA A 319 21.13 23.94 15.81
C ALA A 319 21.51 23.15 14.55
#